data_AF-I1M736-F1
#
_entry.id   AF-I1M736-F1
#
_cell.length_a   1.000
_cell.length_b   1.000
_cell.length_c   1.000
_cell.angle_alpha   90.00
_cell.angle_beta   90.00
_cell.angle_gamma   90.00
#
_symmetry.space_group_name_H-M   'P 1'
#
loop_
_entity.id
_entity.type
_entity.pdbx_description
1 polymer ?
#
loop_
_entity_poly.entity_id
_entity_poly.type
_entity_poly.pdbx_seq_one_letter_code
_entity_poly.pdbx_strand_id
1 'polypeptide(L)'
;MQDCLLRLSWALVHSKHPQDVHRGIAMLESSLPATEDPLQQREKLYLLAVGYYRNADYSRSRDLVDRCLAIAPDWRQAVTLKTTIEDKITKDGVIGLGIAATAVGLIAGGIAAAVSRKK
;
A
#
# COMPACT_ATOMS: atom_id res chain seq x y z
N MET A 1 -10.32 -3.95 26.48
CA MET A 1 -10.27 -2.49 26.20
C MET A 1 -9.74 -2.21 24.79
N GLN A 2 -8.68 -2.91 24.35
CA GLN A 2 -8.17 -2.88 22.96
C GLN A 2 -9.25 -3.08 21.88
N ASP A 3 -10.20 -4.03 22.05
CA ASP A 3 -11.23 -4.31 21.05
C ASP A 3 -12.16 -3.12 20.77
N CYS A 4 -12.53 -2.37 21.80
CA CYS A 4 -13.38 -1.18 21.67
C CYS A 4 -12.65 -0.06 20.91
N LEU A 5 -11.35 0.11 21.19
CA LEU A 5 -10.51 1.09 20.50
C LEU A 5 -10.36 0.74 19.03
N LEU A 6 -10.11 -0.54 18.72
CA LEU A 6 -10.00 -1.02 17.34
C LEU A 6 -11.29 -0.80 16.55
N ARG A 7 -12.45 -1.15 17.12
CA ARG A 7 -13.76 -0.94 16.47
C ARG A 7 -14.07 0.54 16.25
N LEU A 8 -13.79 1.39 17.24
CA LEU A 8 -13.99 2.84 17.11
C LEU A 8 -13.04 3.44 16.07
N SER A 9 -11.76 3.06 16.11
CA SER A 9 -10.76 3.53 15.14
C SER A 9 -11.10 3.07 13.73
N TRP A 10 -11.60 1.84 13.56
CA TRP A 10 -12.10 1.33 12.29
C TRP A 10 -13.24 2.20 11.76
N ALA A 11 -14.25 2.51 12.58
CA ALA A 11 -15.38 3.34 12.18
C ALA A 11 -14.93 4.76 11.78
N LEU A 12 -14.02 5.36 12.55
CA LEU A 12 -13.45 6.69 12.28
C LEU A 12 -12.64 6.72 10.98
N VAL A 13 -11.75 5.74 10.79
CA VAL A 13 -10.94 5.58 9.58
C VAL A 13 -11.78 5.28 8.35
N HIS A 14 -13.05 4.87 8.48
CA HIS A 14 -13.98 4.67 7.35
C HIS A 14 -15.04 5.77 7.22
N SER A 15 -15.04 6.80 8.09
CA SER A 15 -15.98 7.92 8.04
C SER A 15 -15.82 8.76 6.76
N LYS A 16 -16.89 9.44 6.32
CA LYS A 16 -16.85 10.39 5.19
C LYS A 16 -16.20 11.72 5.57
N HIS A 17 -16.14 12.05 6.86
CA HIS A 17 -15.58 13.31 7.32
C HIS A 17 -14.06 13.18 7.52
N PRO A 18 -13.24 14.05 6.89
CA PRO A 18 -11.78 14.00 7.05
C PRO A 18 -11.32 14.16 8.50
N GLN A 19 -12.06 14.93 9.31
CA GLN A 19 -11.76 15.13 10.74
C GLN A 19 -11.85 13.81 11.53
N ASP A 20 -12.84 12.98 11.23
CA ASP A 20 -12.98 11.67 11.86
C ASP A 20 -11.83 10.74 11.47
N VAL A 21 -11.42 10.76 10.21
CA VAL A 21 -10.28 9.97 9.73
C VAL A 21 -8.99 10.37 10.46
N HIS A 22 -8.71 11.67 10.59
CA HIS A 22 -7.57 12.16 11.37
C HIS A 22 -7.64 11.73 12.83
N ARG A 23 -8.83 11.79 13.45
CA ARG A 23 -9.02 11.32 14.82
C ARG A 23 -8.76 9.82 14.96
N GLY A 24 -9.21 9.02 14.00
CA GLY A 24 -8.95 7.58 13.95
C GLY A 24 -7.45 7.26 13.82
N ILE A 25 -6.73 8.00 12.97
CA ILE A 25 -5.27 7.89 12.82
C ILE A 25 -4.58 8.19 14.15
N ALA A 26 -4.88 9.33 14.78
CA ALA A 26 -4.26 9.71 16.05
C ALA A 26 -4.52 8.71 17.19
N MET A 27 -5.73 8.13 17.23
CA MET A 27 -6.07 7.07 18.17
C MET A 27 -5.27 5.78 17.92
N LEU A 28 -5.08 5.39 16.65
CA LEU A 28 -4.29 4.22 16.30
C LEU A 28 -2.81 4.43 16.64
N GLU A 29 -2.23 5.58 16.30
CA GLU A 29 -0.83 5.92 16.59
C GLU A 29 -0.53 5.93 18.08
N SER A 30 -1.39 6.54 18.90
CA SER A 30 -1.21 6.55 20.35
C SER A 30 -1.33 5.16 20.98
N SER A 31 -2.13 4.27 20.38
CA SER A 31 -2.32 2.90 20.88
C SER A 31 -1.26 1.90 20.42
N LEU A 32 -0.47 2.25 19.39
CA LEU A 32 0.47 1.32 18.75
C LEU A 32 1.65 0.93 19.67
N PRO A 33 2.32 1.86 20.40
CA PRO A 33 3.42 1.52 21.30
C PRO A 33 3.02 0.62 22.47
N ALA A 34 1.74 0.68 22.88
CA ALA A 34 1.21 -0.12 23.98
C ALA A 34 0.72 -1.53 23.54
N THR A 35 1.03 -1.95 22.32
CA THR A 35 0.60 -3.25 21.76
C THR A 35 1.76 -4.22 21.77
N GLU A 36 1.70 -5.23 22.64
CA GLU A 36 2.75 -6.25 22.74
C GLU A 36 2.49 -7.46 21.84
N ASP A 37 1.22 -7.75 21.53
CA ASP A 37 0.82 -8.88 20.69
C ASP A 37 1.04 -8.58 19.18
N PRO A 38 1.90 -9.35 18.48
CA PRO A 38 2.15 -9.15 17.05
C PRO A 38 0.88 -9.25 16.19
N LEU A 39 -0.10 -10.08 16.57
CA LEU A 39 -1.35 -10.24 15.81
C LEU A 39 -2.25 -9.01 15.92
N GLN A 40 -2.31 -8.37 17.08
CA GLN A 40 -3.00 -7.09 17.25
C GLN A 40 -2.21 -5.94 16.63
N GLN A 41 -0.88 -6.01 16.69
CA GLN A 41 -0.01 -4.99 16.10
C GLN A 41 -0.19 -4.94 14.58
N ARG A 42 -0.25 -6.08 13.88
CA ARG A 42 -0.52 -6.11 12.42
C ARG A 42 -1.89 -5.51 12.08
N GLU A 43 -2.92 -5.75 12.88
CA GLU A 43 -4.27 -5.22 12.64
C GLU A 43 -4.30 -3.70 12.78
N LYS A 44 -3.66 -3.18 13.82
CA LYS A 44 -3.51 -1.72 14.02
C LYS A 44 -2.69 -1.07 12.90
N LEU A 45 -1.58 -1.68 12.49
CA LEU A 45 -0.76 -1.20 11.38
C LEU A 45 -1.55 -1.15 10.08
N TYR A 46 -2.34 -2.20 9.80
CA TYR A 46 -3.20 -2.24 8.62
C TYR A 46 -4.26 -1.12 8.65
N LEU A 47 -4.96 -0.93 9.78
CA LEU A 47 -5.95 0.16 9.89
C LEU A 47 -5.32 1.54 9.79
N LEU A 48 -4.12 1.72 10.36
CA LEU A 48 -3.38 2.97 10.28
C LEU A 48 -2.97 3.27 8.83
N ALA A 49 -2.51 2.24 8.10
CA ALA A 49 -2.21 2.35 6.68
C ALA A 49 -3.44 2.75 5.85
N VAL A 50 -4.61 2.16 6.10
CA VAL A 50 -5.88 2.55 5.46
C VAL A 50 -6.22 4.01 5.77
N GLY A 51 -6.05 4.45 7.02
CA GLY A 51 -6.24 5.84 7.41
C GLY A 51 -5.38 6.80 6.60
N TYR A 52 -4.08 6.53 6.51
CA TYR A 52 -3.16 7.34 5.73
C TYR A 52 -3.43 7.31 4.22
N TYR A 53 -3.83 6.16 3.66
CA TYR A 53 -4.26 6.06 2.26
C TYR A 53 -5.45 6.97 1.97
N ARG A 54 -6.46 6.98 2.85
CA ARG A 54 -7.63 7.85 2.71
C ARG A 54 -7.31 9.33 2.92
N ASN A 55 -6.25 9.64 3.64
CA ASN A 55 -5.74 11.00 3.81
C ASN A 55 -4.78 11.44 2.69
N ALA A 56 -4.65 10.64 1.62
CA ALA A 56 -3.73 10.85 0.49
C ALA A 56 -2.23 10.90 0.85
N ASP A 57 -1.85 10.44 2.05
CA ASP A 57 -0.44 10.24 2.42
C ASP A 57 -0.02 8.80 2.06
N TYR A 58 0.18 8.58 0.77
CA TYR A 58 0.50 7.27 0.22
C TYR A 58 1.88 6.78 0.66
N SER A 59 2.84 7.69 0.88
CA SER A 59 4.19 7.35 1.34
C SER A 59 4.15 6.70 2.72
N ARG A 60 3.51 7.35 3.71
CA ARG A 60 3.36 6.74 5.05
C ARG A 60 2.52 5.49 5.02
N SER A 61 1.46 5.48 4.20
CA SER A 61 0.62 4.30 4.04
C SER A 61 1.43 3.09 3.58
N ARG A 62 2.33 3.25 2.60
CA ARG A 62 3.22 2.20 2.11
C ARG A 62 4.11 1.63 3.21
N ASP A 63 4.82 2.49 3.94
CA ASP A 63 5.74 2.08 5.00
C ASP A 63 5.03 1.27 6.10
N LEU A 64 3.79 1.65 6.42
CA LEU A 64 2.97 0.95 7.40
C LEU A 64 2.49 -0.42 6.90
N VAL A 65 2.12 -0.53 5.63
CA VAL A 65 1.77 -1.82 5.02
C VAL A 65 2.98 -2.75 4.98
N ASP A 66 4.17 -2.24 4.67
CA ASP A 66 5.40 -3.04 4.68
C ASP A 66 5.71 -3.59 6.07
N ARG A 67 5.55 -2.77 7.11
CA ARG A 67 5.66 -3.23 8.51
C ARG A 67 4.60 -4.25 8.89
N CYS A 68 3.39 -4.14 8.35
CA CYS A 68 2.32 -5.12 8.55
C CYS A 68 2.66 -6.46 7.89
N LEU A 69 3.15 -6.43 6.65
CA LEU A 69 3.55 -7.62 5.89
C LEU A 69 4.80 -8.30 6.47
N ALA A 70 5.68 -7.55 7.15
CA ALA A 70 6.79 -8.15 7.89
C ALA A 70 6.32 -9.06 9.04
N ILE A 71 5.12 -8.81 9.60
CA ILE A 71 4.52 -9.66 10.63
C ILE A 71 3.68 -10.78 10.01
N ALA A 72 2.94 -10.49 8.93
CA ALA A 72 2.05 -11.43 8.27
C ALA A 72 2.20 -11.34 6.73
N PRO A 73 3.18 -12.04 6.14
CA PRO A 73 3.50 -11.90 4.71
C PRO A 73 2.39 -12.40 3.79
N ASP A 74 1.61 -13.39 4.22
CA ASP A 74 0.54 -14.00 3.43
C ASP A 74 -0.81 -13.27 3.55
N TRP A 75 -0.84 -12.09 4.18
CA TRP A 75 -2.07 -11.34 4.37
C TRP A 75 -2.52 -10.65 3.09
N ARG A 76 -3.41 -11.32 2.35
CA ARG A 76 -3.96 -10.85 1.07
C ARG A 76 -4.49 -9.41 1.08
N GLN A 77 -5.18 -8.97 2.15
CA GLN A 77 -5.71 -7.60 2.22
C GLN A 77 -4.59 -6.55 2.27
N ALA A 78 -3.54 -6.80 3.06
CA ALA A 78 -2.38 -5.93 3.12
C ALA A 78 -1.60 -5.92 1.80
N VAL A 79 -1.44 -7.08 1.15
CA VAL A 79 -0.81 -7.17 -0.18
C VAL A 79 -1.59 -6.36 -1.21
N THR A 80 -2.91 -6.53 -1.29
CA THR A 80 -3.76 -5.75 -2.21
C THR A 80 -3.66 -4.26 -1.93
N LEU A 81 -3.70 -3.86 -0.66
CA LEU A 81 -3.56 -2.45 -0.26
C LEU A 81 -2.22 -1.88 -0.73
N LYS A 82 -1.11 -2.62 -0.54
CA LYS A 82 0.22 -2.21 -1.03
C LYS A 82 0.22 -1.94 -2.53
N THR A 83 -0.30 -2.87 -3.33
CA THR A 83 -0.38 -2.69 -4.79
C THR A 83 -1.19 -1.47 -5.16
N THR A 84 -2.34 -1.24 -4.51
CA THR A 84 -3.15 -0.04 -4.78
C THR A 84 -2.46 1.27 -4.40
N ILE A 85 -1.65 1.28 -3.34
CA ILE A 85 -0.84 2.42 -2.93
C ILE A 85 0.24 2.69 -3.97
N GLU A 86 0.97 1.66 -4.39
CA GLU A 86 2.04 1.77 -5.39
C GLU A 86 1.50 2.22 -6.75
N ASP A 87 0.33 1.74 -7.17
CA ASP A 87 -0.36 2.21 -8.37
C ASP A 87 -0.73 3.69 -8.28
N LYS A 88 -1.15 4.16 -7.09
CA LYS A 88 -1.50 5.57 -6.84
C LYS A 88 -0.27 6.46 -6.84
N ILE A 89 0.79 6.08 -6.14
CA ILE A 89 2.07 6.80 -6.14
C ILE A 89 2.62 6.88 -7.57
N THR A 90 2.55 5.77 -8.30
CA THR A 90 2.99 5.74 -9.70
C THR A 90 2.13 6.71 -10.52
N LYS A 91 0.80 6.59 -10.49
CA LYS A 91 -0.15 7.45 -11.23
C LYS A 91 0.00 8.94 -10.94
N ASP A 92 0.11 9.32 -9.66
CA ASP A 92 0.28 10.70 -9.24
C ASP A 92 1.71 11.20 -9.55
N GLY A 93 2.70 10.29 -9.55
CA GLY A 93 4.08 10.53 -9.98
C GLY A 93 4.27 10.60 -11.51
N VAL A 94 3.39 10.02 -12.34
CA VAL A 94 3.50 10.08 -13.82
C VAL A 94 3.27 11.49 -14.37
N ILE A 95 2.80 12.44 -13.57
CA ILE A 95 2.75 13.86 -13.98
C ILE A 95 4.15 14.50 -13.94
N GLY A 96 5.12 13.90 -13.23
CA GLY A 96 6.47 14.46 -13.04
C GLY A 96 7.63 13.69 -13.69
N LEU A 97 7.42 12.45 -14.14
CA LEU A 97 8.48 11.66 -14.77
C LEU A 97 7.95 10.97 -16.04
N GLY A 98 8.21 11.59 -17.19
CA GLY A 98 8.01 10.95 -18.47
C GLY A 98 8.77 9.63 -18.56
N ILE A 99 8.08 8.61 -19.06
CA ILE A 99 8.65 7.48 -19.82
C ILE A 99 9.81 6.75 -19.12
N ALA A 100 9.50 5.68 -18.40
CA ALA A 100 10.35 4.49 -18.39
C ALA A 100 9.60 3.35 -19.06
N ALA A 101 9.44 3.46 -20.39
CA ALA A 101 9.17 2.33 -21.24
C ALA A 101 10.41 1.42 -21.26
N THR A 102 10.65 0.66 -20.20
CA THR A 102 11.61 -0.45 -20.25
C THR A 102 10.90 -1.64 -20.90
N ALA A 103 11.16 -1.76 -22.19
CA ALA A 103 10.71 -2.78 -23.10
C ALA A 103 10.79 -4.21 -22.52
N VAL A 104 9.64 -4.88 -22.37
CA VAL A 104 9.59 -6.35 -22.39
C VAL A 104 9.38 -6.77 -23.84
N GLY A 105 10.38 -6.49 -24.67
CA GLY A 105 10.50 -6.90 -26.06
C GLY A 105 11.67 -7.86 -26.23
N LEU A 106 11.76 -8.89 -25.39
CA LEU A 106 12.76 -9.96 -25.49
C LEU A 106 12.12 -11.30 -25.10
N ILE A 107 11.06 -11.69 -25.82
CA ILE A 107 10.78 -13.12 -25.96
C ILE A 107 11.84 -13.65 -26.93
N ALA A 108 12.89 -14.19 -26.34
CA ALA A 108 13.76 -15.26 -26.81
C ALA A 108 13.77 -15.48 -28.33
N GLY A 109 14.88 -15.06 -28.94
CA GLY A 109 15.24 -15.42 -30.29
C GLY A 109 15.26 -16.94 -30.49
N GLY A 110 14.61 -17.36 -31.58
CA GLY A 110 14.69 -18.70 -32.12
C GLY A 110 14.06 -18.74 -33.51
N ILE A 111 14.92 -18.82 -34.54
CA ILE A 111 14.64 -19.23 -35.94
C ILE A 111 13.86 -18.15 -36.74
N ALA A 112 14.29 -17.60 -37.88
CA ALA A 112 15.00 -18.17 -39.02
C ALA A 112 15.77 -17.10 -39.82
N ALA A 113 16.80 -17.56 -40.53
CA ALA A 113 17.51 -16.84 -41.57
C ALA A 113 16.60 -16.40 -42.72
N ALA A 114 16.84 -15.21 -43.28
CA ALA A 114 16.82 -14.96 -44.72
C ALA A 114 17.46 -13.60 -45.03
N VAL A 115 18.75 -13.63 -45.33
CA VAL A 115 19.38 -12.62 -46.18
C VAL A 115 18.71 -12.71 -47.55
N SER A 116 18.09 -11.63 -48.01
CA SER A 116 17.80 -11.48 -49.43
C SER A 116 18.39 -10.16 -49.92
N ARG A 117 19.49 -10.30 -50.66
CA ARG A 117 20.19 -9.21 -51.35
C ARG A 117 19.33 -8.71 -52.50
N LYS A 118 19.31 -7.40 -52.68
CA LYS A 118 18.75 -6.69 -53.83
C LYS A 118 19.80 -6.64 -54.94
N LYS A 119 19.58 -7.31 -56.06
CA LYS A 119 19.92 -6.84 -57.42
C LYS A 119 19.16 -7.65 -58.46
#